data_AF-A0A3D3MT61-F1
#
_entry.id   AF-A0A3D3MT61-F1
#
_cell.length_a   1.000
_cell.length_b   1.000
_cell.length_c   1.000
_cell.angle_alpha   90.00
_cell.angle_beta   90.00
_cell.angle_gamma   90.00
#
_symmetry.space_group_name_H-M   'P 1'
#
loop_
_entity.id
_entity.type
_entity.pdbx_description
1 polymer ?
#
loop_
_entity_poly.entity_id
_entity_poly.type
_entity_poly.pdbx_seq_one_letter_code
_entity_poly.pdbx_strand_id
1 'polypeptide(L)'
;MSKGKKILFILGIVILNIFMIVSIYCINRATMENKLRREVNSLAKLDITKDRYNTKIKTRGGYAVVEKAIKEYLDNDAVSLQKVLVIMNDEKISRLLSYDNYKNDGPEFKNSLNYITTNKEVFNKEIDSLINNLDEKNIKKYIRTKTKNKYYINLYDELMLSSKFTKEFNSTKSMLKNTKTHVNNIFDTSSEVLNFLVLYKDDWVLEDNQIKFRKQEQYNYYTELISKVNNKQ
;
A
#
# COMPACT_ATOMS: atom_id res chain seq x y z
N MET A 1 -8.75 -19.74 4.92
CA MET A 1 -8.15 -18.40 4.66
C MET A 1 -6.68 -18.58 4.32
N SER A 2 -6.26 -18.29 3.08
CA SER A 2 -4.84 -18.37 2.71
C SER A 2 -4.03 -17.35 3.53
N LYS A 3 -2.77 -17.68 3.84
CA LYS A 3 -1.89 -16.85 4.69
C LYS A 3 -1.71 -15.42 4.15
N GLY A 4 -1.77 -15.23 2.82
CA GLY A 4 -1.81 -13.90 2.19
C GLY A 4 -3.03 -13.04 2.60
N LYS A 5 -4.22 -13.65 2.71
CA LYS A 5 -5.43 -12.95 3.20
C LYS A 5 -5.32 -12.55 4.68
N LYS A 6 -4.49 -13.22 5.48
CA LYS A 6 -4.24 -12.87 6.90
C LYS A 6 -3.33 -11.64 7.05
N ILE A 7 -2.26 -11.54 6.25
CA ILE A 7 -1.32 -10.38 6.29
C ILE A 7 -2.04 -9.09 5.87
N LEU A 8 -2.91 -9.19 4.87
CA LEU A 8 -3.70 -8.09 4.33
C LEU A 8 -4.72 -7.51 5.34
N PHE A 9 -5.32 -8.38 6.14
CA PHE A 9 -6.23 -8.01 7.23
C PHE A 9 -5.49 -7.26 8.36
N ILE A 10 -4.24 -7.65 8.65
CA ILE A 10 -3.41 -7.02 9.70
C ILE A 10 -2.97 -5.61 9.30
N LEU A 11 -2.59 -5.37 8.04
CA LEU A 11 -2.22 -4.03 7.54
C LEU A 11 -3.39 -3.04 7.53
N GLY A 12 -4.57 -3.49 7.11
CA GLY A 12 -5.79 -2.67 7.16
C GLY A 12 -6.11 -2.20 8.59
N ILE A 13 -5.94 -3.07 9.58
CA ILE A 13 -6.21 -2.76 11.00
C ILE A 13 -5.18 -1.80 11.59
N VAL A 14 -3.89 -1.90 11.25
CA VAL A 14 -2.85 -1.04 11.86
C VAL A 14 -2.88 0.38 11.29
N ILE A 15 -3.11 0.56 9.98
CA ILE A 15 -3.23 1.90 9.39
C ILE A 15 -4.51 2.61 9.89
N LEU A 16 -5.59 1.85 10.14
CA LEU A 16 -6.83 2.35 10.76
C LEU A 16 -6.58 3.00 12.15
N ASN A 17 -5.57 2.54 12.90
CA ASN A 17 -5.29 3.01 14.26
C ASN A 17 -4.53 4.36 14.31
N ILE A 18 -3.76 4.72 13.26
CA ILE A 18 -3.00 5.98 13.18
C ILE A 18 -3.94 7.20 13.23
N PHE A 19 -5.15 7.05 12.70
CA PHE A 19 -6.14 8.11 12.65
C PHE A 19 -7.05 8.15 13.87
N MET A 20 -7.13 7.07 14.66
CA MET A 20 -8.21 6.86 15.62
C MET A 20 -8.05 7.61 16.96
N ILE A 21 -7.00 8.41 17.16
CA ILE A 21 -6.79 9.15 18.42
C ILE A 21 -6.81 10.67 18.21
N VAL A 22 -7.85 11.06 17.48
CA VAL A 22 -8.67 12.28 17.53
C VAL A 22 -9.22 12.72 18.90
N SER A 23 -8.58 12.44 20.04
CA SER A 23 -9.11 12.87 21.34
C SER A 23 -8.32 14.05 21.92
N ILE A 24 -8.27 15.16 21.17
CA ILE A 24 -7.93 16.45 21.76
C ILE A 24 -9.19 16.95 22.46
N TYR A 25 -9.11 17.14 23.77
CA TYR A 25 -10.11 17.82 24.61
C TYR A 25 -10.52 19.15 23.95
N CYS A 26 -11.63 19.14 23.21
CA CYS A 26 -12.19 20.34 22.60
C CYS A 26 -12.92 21.12 23.70
N ILE A 27 -12.37 22.26 24.12
CA ILE A 27 -13.05 23.19 25.02
C ILE A 27 -14.19 23.87 24.25
N ASN A 28 -15.38 23.93 24.86
CA ASN A 28 -16.68 24.37 24.31
C ASN A 28 -16.80 25.81 23.74
N ARG A 29 -15.72 26.53 23.42
CA ARG A 29 -15.80 27.88 22.81
C ARG A 29 -15.91 27.80 21.27
N ALA A 30 -16.75 28.63 20.66
CA ALA A 30 -16.98 28.66 19.21
C ALA A 30 -15.89 29.47 18.44
N THR A 31 -14.64 29.01 18.47
CA THR A 31 -13.57 29.59 17.62
C THR A 31 -13.41 28.80 16.31
N MET A 32 -12.84 29.44 15.29
CA MET A 32 -12.55 28.78 14.00
C MET A 32 -11.51 27.66 14.15
N GLU A 33 -10.59 27.81 15.09
CA GLU A 33 -9.65 26.76 15.47
C GLU A 33 -10.38 25.53 16.04
N ASN A 34 -11.34 25.73 16.94
CA ASN A 34 -12.15 24.63 17.49
C ASN A 34 -13.03 23.97 16.42
N LYS A 35 -13.44 24.72 15.39
CA LYS A 35 -14.11 24.14 14.22
C LYS A 35 -13.14 23.27 13.40
N LEU A 36 -11.93 23.76 13.14
CA LEU A 36 -10.88 22.98 12.46
C LEU A 36 -10.58 21.67 13.20
N ARG A 37 -10.37 21.74 14.52
CA ARG A 37 -10.09 20.57 15.35
C ARG A 37 -11.22 19.54 15.28
N ARG A 38 -12.48 19.97 15.39
CA ARG A 38 -13.64 19.06 15.22
C ARG A 38 -13.67 18.40 13.85
N GLU A 39 -13.33 19.14 12.80
CA GLU A 39 -13.23 18.59 11.45
C GLU A 39 -12.12 17.56 11.32
N VAL A 40 -10.92 17.82 11.85
CA VAL A 40 -9.84 16.83 11.89
C VAL A 40 -10.27 15.58 12.69
N ASN A 41 -10.96 15.77 13.82
CA ASN A 41 -11.50 14.65 14.62
C ASN A 41 -12.60 13.87 13.89
N SER A 42 -13.29 14.47 12.94
CA SER A 42 -14.28 13.75 12.12
C SER A 42 -13.58 12.86 11.10
N LEU A 43 -12.44 13.30 10.54
CA LEU A 43 -11.65 12.52 9.58
C LEU A 43 -11.08 11.25 10.23
N ALA A 44 -10.78 11.30 11.52
CA ALA A 44 -10.35 10.15 12.33
C ALA A 44 -11.33 8.97 12.32
N LYS A 45 -12.60 9.23 12.02
CA LYS A 45 -13.68 8.22 12.00
C LYS A 45 -13.84 7.56 10.63
N LEU A 46 -13.18 8.09 9.60
CA LEU A 46 -13.24 7.55 8.26
C LEU A 46 -12.34 6.32 8.15
N ASP A 47 -12.76 5.39 7.30
CA ASP A 47 -12.03 4.17 6.97
C ASP A 47 -11.13 4.42 5.76
N ILE A 48 -9.84 4.57 6.02
CA ILE A 48 -8.83 4.87 4.99
C ILE A 48 -8.79 3.87 3.83
N THR A 49 -9.26 2.64 4.05
CA THR A 49 -9.26 1.58 3.02
C THR A 49 -10.37 1.75 1.98
N LYS A 50 -11.34 2.63 2.20
CA LYS A 50 -12.49 2.83 1.30
C LYS A 50 -12.97 4.28 1.16
N ASP A 51 -12.81 5.09 2.20
CA ASP A 51 -13.34 6.43 2.27
C ASP A 51 -12.40 7.45 1.60
N ARG A 52 -12.95 8.64 1.33
CA ARG A 52 -12.23 9.80 0.81
C ARG A 52 -12.18 10.89 1.87
N TYR A 53 -11.06 11.60 1.93
CA TYR A 53 -10.81 12.64 2.94
C TYR A 53 -10.99 14.05 2.37
N ASN A 54 -11.18 14.19 1.06
CA ASN A 54 -11.43 15.45 0.34
C ASN A 54 -12.83 16.07 0.58
N THR A 55 -13.36 15.95 1.80
CA THR A 55 -14.68 16.46 2.17
C THR A 55 -14.75 18.00 2.14
N LYS A 56 -15.95 18.56 1.93
CA LYS A 56 -16.19 20.01 1.87
C LYS A 56 -15.50 20.78 3.01
N ILE A 57 -14.80 21.86 2.68
CA ILE A 57 -14.16 22.76 3.65
C ILE A 57 -15.21 23.46 4.51
N LYS A 58 -15.03 23.45 5.83
CA LYS A 58 -16.00 23.99 6.81
C LYS A 58 -15.50 25.23 7.52
N THR A 59 -14.19 25.46 7.55
CA THR A 59 -13.54 26.64 8.12
C THR A 59 -13.40 27.77 7.08
N ARG A 60 -12.83 28.93 7.49
CA ARG A 60 -12.66 30.13 6.65
C ARG A 60 -11.30 30.77 6.96
N GLY A 61 -10.86 31.68 6.09
CA GLY A 61 -9.57 32.38 6.24
C GLY A 61 -8.40 31.39 6.20
N GLY A 62 -7.33 31.64 6.95
CA GLY A 62 -6.18 30.73 6.96
C GLY A 62 -6.48 29.36 7.59
N TYR A 63 -7.51 29.23 8.43
CA TYR A 63 -7.98 27.91 8.91
C TYR A 63 -8.47 27.03 7.76
N ALA A 64 -9.11 27.62 6.73
CA ALA A 64 -9.51 26.90 5.53
C ALA A 64 -8.33 26.37 4.74
N VAL A 65 -7.20 27.10 4.76
CA VAL A 65 -5.95 26.64 4.14
C VAL A 65 -5.40 25.44 4.89
N VAL A 66 -5.41 25.46 6.23
CA VAL A 66 -4.98 24.33 7.06
C VAL A 66 -5.90 23.12 6.88
N GLU A 67 -7.22 23.31 6.95
CA GLU A 67 -8.20 22.24 6.75
C GLU A 67 -8.02 21.58 5.38
N LYS A 68 -7.91 22.38 4.33
CA LYS A 68 -7.68 21.90 2.97
C LYS A 68 -6.38 21.12 2.87
N ALA A 69 -5.30 21.64 3.46
CA ALA A 69 -4.01 20.96 3.44
C ALA A 69 -4.08 19.59 4.12
N ILE A 70 -4.70 19.48 5.30
CA ILE A 70 -4.87 18.20 6.01
C ILE A 70 -5.69 17.24 5.15
N LYS A 71 -6.86 17.67 4.66
CA LYS A 71 -7.75 16.81 3.86
C LYS A 71 -7.10 16.33 2.57
N GLU A 72 -6.44 17.20 1.83
CA GLU A 72 -5.72 16.81 0.61
C GLU A 72 -4.57 15.84 0.91
N TYR A 73 -3.85 16.06 2.01
CA TYR A 73 -2.76 15.17 2.43
C TYR A 73 -3.27 13.75 2.71
N LEU A 74 -4.31 13.65 3.55
CA LEU A 74 -4.91 12.37 3.93
C LEU A 74 -5.60 11.68 2.76
N ASP A 75 -6.23 12.43 1.86
CA ASP A 75 -6.92 11.88 0.69
C ASP A 75 -5.93 11.26 -0.30
N ASN A 76 -4.77 11.89 -0.49
CA ASN A 76 -3.71 11.32 -1.33
C ASN A 76 -3.20 10.00 -0.75
N ASP A 77 -2.96 9.94 0.55
CA ASP A 77 -2.53 8.70 1.22
C ASP A 77 -3.61 7.62 1.16
N ALA A 78 -4.88 7.97 1.36
CA ALA A 78 -5.99 7.03 1.22
C ALA A 78 -6.05 6.43 -0.19
N VAL A 79 -5.95 7.26 -1.23
CA VAL A 79 -5.97 6.81 -2.63
C VAL A 79 -4.77 5.91 -2.94
N SER A 80 -3.56 6.25 -2.48
CA SER A 80 -2.39 5.39 -2.67
C SER A 80 -2.53 4.05 -1.96
N LEU A 81 -3.04 4.04 -0.72
CA LEU A 81 -3.30 2.81 0.01
C LEU A 81 -4.33 1.93 -0.70
N GLN A 82 -5.42 2.52 -1.17
CA GLN A 82 -6.48 1.79 -1.89
C GLN A 82 -5.93 1.09 -3.14
N LYS A 83 -5.06 1.75 -3.92
CA LYS A 83 -4.40 1.13 -5.08
C LYS A 83 -3.48 -0.02 -4.68
N VAL A 84 -2.70 0.14 -3.60
CA VAL A 84 -1.88 -0.93 -3.04
C VAL A 84 -2.76 -2.13 -2.66
N LEU A 85 -3.88 -1.88 -1.97
CA LEU A 85 -4.82 -2.93 -1.57
C LEU A 85 -5.48 -3.62 -2.75
N VAL A 86 -5.83 -2.91 -3.83
CA VAL A 86 -6.39 -3.51 -5.05
C VAL A 86 -5.40 -4.53 -5.63
N ILE A 87 -4.12 -4.14 -5.77
CA ILE A 87 -3.09 -5.03 -6.31
C ILE A 87 -2.89 -6.23 -5.40
N MET A 88 -2.71 -6.00 -4.10
CA MET A 88 -2.44 -7.09 -3.15
C MET A 88 -3.61 -8.08 -3.02
N ASN A 89 -4.84 -7.64 -3.28
CA ASN A 89 -6.04 -8.48 -3.24
C ASN A 89 -6.40 -9.09 -4.59
N ASP A 90 -5.67 -8.79 -5.67
CA ASP A 90 -5.95 -9.36 -6.97
C ASP A 90 -5.67 -10.86 -6.96
N GLU A 91 -6.74 -11.66 -7.14
CA GLU A 91 -6.66 -13.11 -7.16
C GLU A 91 -5.72 -13.63 -8.26
N LYS A 92 -5.50 -12.85 -9.32
CA LYS A 92 -4.57 -13.19 -10.39
C LYS A 92 -3.15 -13.37 -9.87
N ILE A 93 -2.70 -12.61 -8.85
CA ILE A 93 -1.37 -12.81 -8.24
C ILE A 93 -1.21 -14.25 -7.74
N SER A 94 -2.23 -14.78 -7.06
CA SER A 94 -2.20 -16.14 -6.51
C SER A 94 -2.28 -17.25 -7.57
N ARG A 95 -2.63 -16.90 -8.82
CA ARG A 95 -2.81 -17.85 -9.93
C ARG A 95 -1.69 -17.78 -10.97
N LEU A 96 -0.75 -16.84 -10.86
CA LEU A 96 0.36 -16.69 -11.82
C LEU A 96 1.11 -18.00 -12.08
N LEU A 97 1.30 -18.81 -11.05
CA LEU A 97 2.03 -20.08 -11.12
C LEU A 97 1.11 -21.32 -11.07
N SER A 98 -0.15 -21.14 -11.47
CA SER A 98 -1.13 -22.22 -11.53
C SER A 98 -1.06 -22.97 -12.87
N TYR A 99 -1.50 -24.23 -12.85
CA TYR A 99 -1.66 -25.03 -14.07
C TYR A 99 -2.54 -24.33 -15.11
N ASP A 100 -3.66 -23.72 -14.68
CA ASP A 100 -4.56 -23.00 -15.58
C ASP A 100 -3.85 -21.83 -16.26
N ASN A 101 -3.00 -21.10 -15.53
CA ASN A 101 -2.22 -20.02 -16.15
C ASN A 101 -1.18 -20.56 -17.14
N TYR A 102 -0.51 -21.66 -16.80
CA TYR A 102 0.44 -22.32 -17.71
C TYR A 102 -0.22 -22.78 -19.00
N LYS A 103 -1.43 -23.32 -18.91
CA LYS A 103 -2.21 -23.75 -20.07
C LYS A 103 -2.67 -22.58 -20.93
N ASN A 104 -3.07 -21.46 -20.32
CA ASN A 104 -3.73 -20.36 -21.02
C ASN A 104 -2.77 -19.30 -21.56
N ASP A 105 -1.61 -19.11 -20.93
CA ASP A 105 -0.65 -18.05 -21.28
C ASP A 105 0.75 -18.58 -21.61
N GLY A 106 1.00 -19.87 -21.41
CA GLY A 106 2.24 -20.52 -21.85
C GLY A 106 2.26 -20.81 -23.36
N PRO A 107 3.44 -21.18 -23.91
CA PRO A 107 4.73 -21.24 -23.22
C PRO A 107 5.45 -19.87 -23.07
N GLU A 108 4.96 -18.79 -23.69
CA GLU A 108 5.64 -17.50 -23.71
C GLU A 108 5.30 -16.57 -22.53
N PHE A 109 4.19 -16.80 -21.84
CA PHE A 109 3.78 -16.07 -20.63
C PHE A 109 3.68 -14.54 -20.80
N LYS A 110 3.36 -14.08 -22.01
CA LYS A 110 3.36 -12.64 -22.35
C LYS A 110 2.41 -11.85 -21.46
N ASN A 111 1.21 -12.36 -21.21
CA ASN A 111 0.22 -11.62 -20.40
C ASN A 111 0.58 -11.64 -18.91
N SER A 112 1.13 -12.74 -18.42
CA SER A 112 1.54 -12.92 -17.03
C SER A 112 2.75 -12.04 -16.69
N LEU A 113 3.77 -12.04 -17.54
CA LEU A 113 4.97 -11.21 -17.37
C LEU A 113 4.61 -9.72 -17.47
N ASN A 114 3.78 -9.33 -18.44
CA ASN A 114 3.30 -7.95 -18.53
C ASN A 114 2.49 -7.54 -17.29
N TYR A 115 1.59 -8.41 -16.82
CA TYR A 115 0.83 -8.19 -15.60
C TYR A 115 1.74 -8.00 -14.38
N ILE A 116 2.77 -8.82 -14.21
CA ILE A 116 3.73 -8.69 -13.10
C ILE A 116 4.45 -7.35 -13.20
N THR A 117 5.03 -7.02 -14.35
CA THR A 117 5.79 -5.76 -14.53
C THR A 117 4.93 -4.54 -14.24
N THR A 118 3.75 -4.42 -14.87
CA THR A 118 2.86 -3.27 -14.67
C THR A 118 2.40 -3.15 -13.22
N ASN A 119 1.95 -4.23 -12.59
CA ASN A 119 1.45 -4.16 -11.21
C ASN A 119 2.58 -3.93 -10.20
N LYS A 120 3.78 -4.49 -10.44
CA LYS A 120 4.95 -4.22 -9.60
C LYS A 120 5.36 -2.75 -9.65
N GLU A 121 5.32 -2.12 -10.81
CA GLU A 121 5.61 -0.68 -10.96
C GLU A 121 4.58 0.18 -10.22
N VAL A 122 3.28 -0.07 -10.43
CA VAL A 122 2.22 0.67 -9.74
C VAL A 122 2.29 0.46 -8.22
N PHE A 123 2.45 -0.78 -7.77
CA PHE A 123 2.60 -1.11 -6.35
C PHE A 123 3.76 -0.36 -5.72
N ASN A 124 4.96 -0.40 -6.33
CA ASN A 124 6.15 0.26 -5.80
C ASN A 124 5.99 1.78 -5.75
N LYS A 125 5.42 2.39 -6.80
CA LYS A 125 5.14 3.83 -6.83
C LYS A 125 4.23 4.25 -5.67
N GLU A 126 3.11 3.55 -5.49
CA GLU A 126 2.10 3.92 -4.50
C GLU A 126 2.58 3.62 -3.06
N ILE A 127 3.25 2.50 -2.82
CA ILE A 127 3.77 2.16 -1.48
C ILE A 127 4.96 3.05 -1.09
N ASP A 128 5.81 3.45 -2.03
CA ASP A 128 6.89 4.41 -1.77
C ASP A 128 6.33 5.81 -1.48
N SER A 129 5.25 6.21 -2.15
CA SER A 129 4.55 7.45 -1.82
C SER A 129 4.07 7.44 -0.37
N LEU A 130 3.43 6.36 0.08
CA LEU A 130 2.99 6.21 1.48
C LEU A 130 4.17 6.27 2.46
N ILE A 131 5.25 5.53 2.19
CA ILE A 131 6.46 5.49 3.03
C ILE A 131 7.11 6.88 3.15
N ASN A 132 7.11 7.65 2.07
CA ASN A 132 7.65 9.01 2.03
C ASN A 132 6.72 10.01 2.71
N ASN A 133 5.41 9.85 2.58
CA ASN A 133 4.44 10.74 3.23
C ASN A 133 4.48 10.57 4.76
N LEU A 134 4.81 9.40 5.28
CA LEU A 134 5.01 9.24 6.72
C LEU A 134 6.29 9.92 7.28
N ASP A 135 7.16 10.50 6.44
CA ASP A 135 8.30 11.28 6.93
C ASP A 135 7.86 12.64 7.47
N GLU A 136 8.22 12.93 8.73
CA GLU A 136 7.93 14.20 9.40
C GLU A 136 8.34 15.41 8.54
N LYS A 137 9.51 15.34 7.89
CA LYS A 137 9.99 16.41 6.99
C LYS A 137 9.01 16.67 5.84
N ASN A 138 8.43 15.63 5.25
CA ASN A 138 7.51 15.75 4.12
C ASN A 138 6.14 16.26 4.59
N ILE A 139 5.65 15.77 5.73
CA ILE A 139 4.42 16.29 6.37
C ILE A 139 4.56 17.79 6.61
N LYS A 140 5.63 18.24 7.28
CA LYS A 140 5.88 19.66 7.55
C LYS A 140 6.08 20.47 6.27
N LYS A 141 6.73 19.91 5.24
CA LYS A 141 6.93 20.59 3.94
C LYS A 141 5.59 20.87 3.26
N TYR A 142 4.61 19.99 3.40
CA TYR A 142 3.34 20.09 2.70
C TYR A 142 2.61 21.42 2.97
N ILE A 143 2.37 21.78 4.24
CA ILE A 143 1.68 23.04 4.59
C ILE A 143 2.45 24.28 4.13
N ARG A 144 3.79 24.22 4.11
CA ARG A 144 4.65 25.33 3.66
C ARG A 144 4.52 25.62 2.17
N THR A 145 4.01 24.67 1.38
CA THR A 145 3.63 24.92 -0.03
C THR A 145 2.31 25.68 -0.16
N LYS A 146 1.49 25.72 0.90
CA LYS A 146 0.12 26.28 0.89
C LYS A 146 0.04 27.64 1.57
N THR A 147 0.92 27.94 2.53
CA THR A 147 0.94 29.22 3.25
C THR A 147 2.33 29.56 3.80
N LYS A 148 2.62 30.86 3.93
CA LYS A 148 3.82 31.41 4.60
C LYS A 148 3.53 31.89 6.03
N ASN A 149 2.27 31.88 6.46
CA ASN A 149 1.89 32.39 7.78
C ASN A 149 2.26 31.38 8.87
N LYS A 150 3.16 31.79 9.78
CA LYS A 150 3.72 30.96 10.84
C LYS A 150 2.68 30.36 11.78
N TYR A 151 1.62 31.11 12.11
CA TYR A 151 0.56 30.60 12.99
C TYR A 151 -0.14 29.39 12.37
N TYR A 152 -0.51 29.45 11.09
CA TYR A 152 -1.19 28.35 10.41
C TYR A 152 -0.27 27.16 10.11
N ILE A 153 1.03 27.41 9.88
CA ILE A 153 2.04 26.33 9.77
C ILE A 153 2.15 25.59 11.11
N ASN A 154 2.27 26.32 12.23
CA ASN A 154 2.38 25.71 13.55
C ASN A 154 1.10 24.94 13.92
N LEU A 155 -0.09 25.47 13.60
CA LEU A 155 -1.36 24.80 13.83
C LEU A 155 -1.47 23.49 13.02
N TYR A 156 -1.00 23.48 11.77
CA TYR A 156 -0.92 22.25 10.99
C TYR A 156 0.05 21.23 11.61
N ASP A 157 1.27 21.67 11.96
CA ASP A 157 2.28 20.81 12.56
C ASP A 157 1.76 20.21 13.89
N GLU A 158 1.06 20.99 14.71
CA GLU A 158 0.42 20.52 15.94
C GLU A 158 -0.63 19.42 15.69
N LEU A 159 -1.50 19.62 14.69
CA LEU A 159 -2.59 18.70 14.37
C LEU A 159 -2.10 17.40 13.72
N MET A 160 -1.01 17.45 12.95
CA MET A 160 -0.50 16.32 12.17
C MET A 160 0.68 15.58 12.82
N LEU A 161 1.45 16.22 13.72
CA LEU A 161 2.74 15.73 14.22
C LEU A 161 2.84 15.69 15.75
N SER A 162 1.72 15.41 16.43
CA SER A 162 1.78 15.11 17.87
C SER A 162 2.76 13.97 18.15
N SER A 163 3.41 13.97 19.31
CA SER A 163 4.43 12.98 19.70
C SER A 163 3.94 11.53 19.65
N LYS A 164 2.63 11.33 19.80
CA LYS A 164 1.95 10.04 19.62
C LYS A 164 1.94 9.61 18.15
N PHE A 165 1.59 10.52 17.24
CA PHE A 165 1.57 10.24 15.80
C PHE A 165 2.96 9.90 15.26
N THR A 166 4.02 10.58 15.73
CA THR A 166 5.39 10.28 15.28
C THR A 166 5.81 8.84 15.56
N LYS A 167 5.40 8.25 16.69
CA LYS A 167 5.70 6.83 16.99
C LYS A 167 4.91 5.89 16.08
N GLU A 168 3.63 6.18 15.86
CA GLU A 168 2.74 5.40 14.99
C GLU A 168 3.18 5.46 13.52
N PHE A 169 3.66 6.61 13.04
CA PHE A 169 4.21 6.78 11.69
C PHE A 169 5.44 5.90 11.47
N ASN A 170 6.37 5.84 12.44
CA ASN A 170 7.55 4.99 12.32
C ASN A 170 7.21 3.50 12.28
N SER A 171 6.29 3.06 13.14
CA SER A 171 5.79 1.68 13.12
C SER A 171 5.14 1.33 11.78
N THR A 172 4.28 2.21 11.28
CA THR A 172 3.58 2.04 10.01
C THR A 172 4.54 2.02 8.83
N LYS A 173 5.52 2.93 8.81
CA LYS A 173 6.56 2.97 7.80
C LYS A 173 7.36 1.67 7.75
N SER A 174 7.68 1.09 8.90
CA SER A 174 8.32 -0.22 8.99
C SER A 174 7.44 -1.32 8.39
N MET A 175 6.15 -1.35 8.72
CA MET A 175 5.20 -2.30 8.15
C MET A 175 5.06 -2.18 6.64
N LEU A 176 4.97 -0.94 6.12
CA LEU A 176 4.91 -0.69 4.67
C LEU A 176 6.18 -1.17 3.97
N LYS A 177 7.36 -0.95 4.56
CA LYS A 177 8.63 -1.49 4.02
C LYS A 177 8.64 -3.02 3.99
N ASN A 178 8.20 -3.67 5.06
CA ASN A 178 8.12 -5.14 5.10
C ASN A 178 7.12 -5.67 4.07
N THR A 179 5.98 -5.00 3.93
CA THR A 179 4.97 -5.31 2.89
C THR A 179 5.55 -5.17 1.50
N LYS A 180 6.27 -4.06 1.24
CA LYS A 180 6.97 -3.82 -0.01
C LYS A 180 7.91 -4.97 -0.36
N THR A 181 8.75 -5.37 0.59
CA THR A 181 9.70 -6.48 0.42
C THR A 181 8.96 -7.79 0.10
N HIS A 182 7.92 -8.11 0.87
CA HIS A 182 7.18 -9.36 0.69
C HIS A 182 6.48 -9.45 -0.68
N VAL A 183 5.75 -8.40 -1.07
CA VAL A 183 5.03 -8.37 -2.36
C VAL A 183 6.01 -8.36 -3.53
N ASN A 184 7.11 -7.60 -3.45
CA ASN A 184 8.14 -7.64 -4.49
C ASN A 184 8.76 -9.03 -4.63
N ASN A 185 9.02 -9.75 -3.53
CA ASN A 185 9.51 -11.12 -3.61
C ASN A 185 8.54 -12.04 -4.35
N ILE A 186 7.22 -11.91 -4.12
CA ILE A 186 6.22 -12.70 -4.85
C ILE A 186 6.30 -12.40 -6.36
N PHE A 187 6.36 -11.13 -6.75
CA PHE A 187 6.49 -10.74 -8.15
C PHE A 187 7.80 -11.24 -8.76
N ASP A 188 8.92 -11.07 -8.07
CA ASP A 188 10.24 -11.44 -8.56
C ASP A 188 10.40 -12.93 -8.73
N THR A 189 10.01 -13.72 -7.73
CA THR A 189 10.08 -15.18 -7.85
C THR A 189 9.07 -15.71 -8.87
N SER A 190 7.89 -15.10 -9.00
CA SER A 190 6.94 -15.48 -10.06
C SER A 190 7.52 -15.22 -11.45
N SER A 191 8.13 -14.05 -11.67
CA SER A 191 8.83 -13.75 -12.92
C SER A 191 10.00 -14.70 -13.18
N GLU A 192 10.78 -15.05 -12.15
CA GLU A 192 11.88 -16.02 -12.27
C GLU A 192 11.38 -17.40 -12.73
N VAL A 193 10.30 -17.90 -12.13
CA VAL A 193 9.65 -19.15 -12.55
C VAL A 193 9.18 -19.08 -13.99
N LEU A 194 8.42 -18.04 -14.36
CA LEU A 194 7.88 -17.92 -15.71
C LEU A 194 8.99 -17.79 -16.76
N ASN A 195 10.02 -16.99 -16.50
CA ASN A 195 11.16 -16.86 -17.42
C ASN A 195 11.94 -18.18 -17.56
N PHE A 196 12.08 -18.95 -16.47
CA PHE A 196 12.65 -20.31 -16.54
C PHE A 196 11.81 -21.22 -17.45
N LEU A 197 10.48 -21.18 -17.35
CA LEU A 197 9.59 -21.95 -18.22
C LEU A 197 9.70 -21.50 -19.69
N VAL A 198 9.81 -20.19 -19.97
CA VAL A 198 10.04 -19.68 -21.32
C VAL A 198 11.37 -20.21 -21.89
N LEU A 199 12.43 -20.18 -21.09
CA LEU A 199 13.77 -20.60 -21.51
C LEU A 199 13.82 -22.08 -21.92
N TYR A 200 13.06 -22.93 -21.23
CA TYR A 200 13.02 -24.38 -21.44
C TYR A 200 11.69 -24.86 -22.02
N LYS A 201 11.02 -24.02 -22.84
CA LYS A 201 9.68 -24.29 -23.36
C LYS A 201 9.50 -25.61 -24.13
N ASP A 202 10.56 -26.10 -24.78
CA ASP A 202 10.52 -27.36 -25.53
C ASP A 202 10.79 -28.59 -24.62
N ASP A 203 11.23 -28.33 -23.38
CA ASP A 203 11.67 -29.32 -22.40
C ASP A 203 10.62 -29.58 -21.29
N TRP A 204 9.42 -28.98 -21.38
CA TRP A 204 8.29 -29.32 -20.51
C TRP A 204 6.97 -29.47 -21.27
N VAL A 205 6.03 -30.20 -20.67
CA VAL A 205 4.67 -30.40 -21.16
C VAL A 205 3.68 -30.31 -20.00
N LEU A 206 2.42 -30.03 -20.32
CA LEU A 206 1.31 -30.09 -19.37
C LEU A 206 0.55 -31.40 -19.53
N GLU A 207 0.58 -32.24 -18.51
CA GLU A 207 -0.08 -33.55 -18.49
C GLU A 207 -0.57 -33.86 -17.08
N ASP A 208 -1.67 -34.60 -16.94
CA ASP A 208 -2.22 -35.02 -15.65
C ASP A 208 -2.45 -33.85 -14.67
N ASN A 209 -2.85 -32.69 -15.20
CA ASN A 209 -3.05 -31.46 -14.43
C ASN A 209 -1.78 -30.95 -13.72
N GLN A 210 -0.60 -31.30 -14.26
CA GLN A 210 0.71 -30.93 -13.73
C GLN A 210 1.66 -30.53 -14.87
N ILE A 211 2.74 -29.84 -14.50
CA ILE A 211 3.86 -29.60 -15.41
C ILE A 211 4.87 -30.73 -15.26
N LYS A 212 5.28 -31.33 -16.39
CA LYS A 212 6.29 -32.38 -16.44
C LYS A 212 7.48 -31.91 -17.25
N PHE A 213 8.69 -32.14 -16.73
CA PHE A 213 9.94 -31.80 -17.41
C PHE A 213 10.58 -33.05 -18.01
N ARG A 214 11.24 -32.89 -19.16
CA ARG A 214 11.99 -33.97 -19.81
C ARG A 214 13.29 -34.31 -19.07
N LYS A 215 13.89 -33.34 -18.38
CA LYS A 215 15.16 -33.50 -17.64
C LYS A 215 14.94 -33.30 -16.14
N GLN A 216 15.52 -34.20 -15.34
CA GLN A 216 15.41 -34.16 -13.88
C GLN A 216 15.97 -32.87 -13.27
N GLU A 217 17.08 -32.35 -13.83
CA GLU A 217 17.72 -31.12 -13.35
C GLU A 217 16.77 -29.91 -13.44
N GLN A 218 15.99 -29.82 -14.53
CA GLN A 218 15.01 -28.76 -14.74
C GLN A 218 13.84 -28.87 -13.76
N TYR A 219 13.35 -30.09 -13.52
CA TYR A 219 12.33 -30.35 -12.51
C TYR A 219 12.80 -29.94 -11.10
N ASN A 220 14.03 -30.31 -10.75
CA ASN A 220 14.61 -29.98 -9.45
C ASN A 220 14.71 -28.46 -9.27
N TYR A 221 15.22 -27.75 -10.27
CA TYR A 221 15.36 -26.29 -10.21
C TYR A 221 14.01 -25.58 -10.19
N TYR A 222 13.04 -26.02 -11.02
CA TYR A 222 11.66 -25.53 -10.94
C TYR A 222 11.07 -25.69 -9.53
N THR A 223 11.25 -26.87 -8.93
CA THR A 223 10.74 -27.15 -7.58
C THR A 223 11.39 -26.24 -6.54
N GLU A 224 12.68 -25.96 -6.67
CA GLU A 224 13.38 -24.98 -5.82
C GLU A 224 12.77 -23.59 -5.98
N LEU A 225 12.53 -23.12 -7.20
CA LEU A 225 11.90 -21.82 -7.47
C LEU A 225 10.49 -21.74 -6.87
N ILE A 226 9.66 -22.76 -7.07
CA ILE A 226 8.32 -22.83 -6.48
C ILE A 226 8.38 -22.83 -4.95
N SER A 227 9.38 -23.49 -4.35
CA SER A 227 9.56 -23.48 -2.90
C SER A 227 9.85 -22.07 -2.37
N LYS A 228 10.57 -21.23 -3.11
CA LYS A 228 10.87 -19.83 -2.72
C LYS A 228 9.60 -18.98 -2.66
N VAL A 229 8.61 -19.25 -3.52
CA VAL A 229 7.30 -18.59 -3.49
C VAL A 229 6.51 -19.00 -2.24
N ASN A 230 6.63 -20.25 -1.81
CA ASN A 230 5.84 -20.82 -0.71
C ASN A 230 6.48 -20.69 0.69
N ASN A 231 7.82 -20.65 0.78
CA ASN A 231 8.59 -20.81 2.03
C ASN A 231 9.16 -19.52 2.64
N LYS A 232 9.01 -18.35 2.02
CA LYS A 232 9.42 -17.08 2.65
C LYS A 232 8.27 -16.44 3.44
N GLN A 233 7.72 -17.23 4.37
CA GLN A 233 6.75 -16.84 5.40
C GLN A 233 7.45 -16.38 6.67
#